data_AF-F7XNK4-F1
#
_entry.id   AF-F7XNK4-F1
#
_cell.length_a   1.000
_cell.length_b   1.000
_cell.length_c   1.000
_cell.angle_alpha   90.00
_cell.angle_beta   90.00
_cell.angle_gamma   90.00
#
_symmetry.space_group_name_H-M   'P 1'
#
loop_
_entity.id
_entity.type
_entity.pdbx_description
1 polymer ?
#
loop_
_entity_poly.entity_id
_entity_poly.type
_entity_poly.pdbx_seq_one_letter_code
_entity_poly.pdbx_strand_id
1 'polypeptide(L)'
;MKSSWLLPVAAVLIIAGAAGLIFISSTIYSDYPRYQGEPYLPDGYIPNDFESNGERIYFTGLNETGKRIEFTGGPQWLYVHGGSCVSCHGVDARGGTVMMRGFVTAPDITYQTLTQVHDDHLPYTEESIKRAIRDGIDPAGNPLDWFMPRWRMTDQDMDDLIEHLKTL
;
A
#
# COMPACT_ATOMS: atom_id res chain seq x y z
N MET A 1 41.96 -13.24 44.88
CA MET A 1 40.52 -13.47 45.14
C MET A 1 39.76 -12.95 43.93
N LYS A 2 39.35 -13.84 43.01
CA LYS A 2 38.61 -13.44 41.80
C LYS A 2 37.20 -13.01 42.23
N SER A 3 36.80 -11.80 41.87
CA SER A 3 35.53 -11.18 42.22
C SER A 3 34.35 -11.92 41.59
N SER A 4 33.91 -12.99 42.25
CA SER A 4 32.76 -13.82 41.87
C SER A 4 31.44 -13.05 41.82
N TRP A 5 31.40 -11.84 42.39
CA TRP A 5 30.23 -10.95 42.37
C TRP A 5 30.05 -10.20 41.04
N LEU A 6 31.08 -10.11 40.19
CA LEU A 6 30.98 -9.38 38.91
C LEU A 6 30.12 -10.11 37.88
N LEU A 7 30.13 -11.44 37.88
CA LEU A 7 29.35 -12.27 36.94
C LEU A 7 27.82 -12.14 37.13
N PRO A 8 27.26 -12.27 38.36
CA PRO A 8 25.83 -12.08 38.55
C PRO A 8 25.40 -10.63 38.27
N VAL A 9 26.24 -9.64 38.58
CA VAL A 9 25.94 -8.22 38.27
C VAL A 9 25.91 -7.98 36.76
N ALA A 10 26.88 -8.51 36.01
CA ALA A 10 26.88 -8.40 34.56
C ALA A 10 25.65 -9.09 33.93
N ALA A 11 25.26 -10.26 34.43
CA ALA A 11 24.08 -10.98 33.94
C ALA A 11 22.78 -10.18 34.18
N VAL A 12 22.62 -9.59 35.36
CA VAL A 12 21.46 -8.74 35.68
C VAL A 12 21.39 -7.51 34.77
N LEU A 13 22.54 -6.86 34.51
CA LEU A 13 22.59 -5.70 33.62
C LEU A 13 22.26 -6.05 32.17
N ILE A 14 22.70 -7.22 31.68
CA ILE A 14 22.38 -7.71 30.33
C ILE A 14 20.90 -8.03 30.21
N ILE A 15 20.32 -8.72 31.19
CA ILE A 15 18.88 -9.07 31.18
C ILE A 15 18.02 -7.81 31.27
N ALA A 16 18.37 -6.86 32.14
CA ALA A 16 17.69 -5.57 32.24
C ALA A 16 17.80 -4.77 30.93
N GLY A 17 18.98 -4.78 30.30
CA GLY A 17 19.19 -4.16 28.99
C GLY A 17 18.38 -4.82 27.88
N ALA A 18 18.34 -6.15 27.82
CA ALA A 18 17.57 -6.90 26.82
C ALA A 18 16.07 -6.73 27.02
N ALA A 19 15.59 -6.78 28.27
CA ALA A 19 14.18 -6.52 28.60
C ALA A 19 13.80 -5.07 28.30
N GLY A 20 14.68 -4.12 28.57
CA GLY A 20 14.53 -2.72 28.18
C GLY A 20 14.45 -2.54 26.66
N LEU A 21 15.32 -3.21 25.89
CA LEU A 21 15.29 -3.17 24.42
C LEU A 21 14.04 -3.84 23.83
N ILE A 22 13.56 -4.94 24.43
CA ILE A 22 12.31 -5.59 24.00
C ILE A 22 11.11 -4.71 24.33
N PHE A 23 11.08 -4.10 25.52
CA PHE A 23 10.03 -3.17 25.92
C PHE A 23 10.02 -1.94 25.02
N ILE A 24 11.17 -1.31 24.81
CA ILE A 24 11.36 -0.18 23.89
C ILE A 24 10.99 -0.57 22.46
N SER A 25 11.39 -1.76 21.99
CA SER A 25 10.98 -2.25 20.67
C SER A 25 9.47 -2.44 20.60
N SER A 26 8.84 -3.01 21.63
CA SER A 26 7.39 -3.24 21.66
C SER A 26 6.57 -1.95 21.76
N THR A 27 7.07 -0.94 22.49
CA THR A 27 6.43 0.37 22.58
C THR A 27 6.69 1.19 21.32
N ILE A 28 7.91 1.19 20.78
CA ILE A 28 8.23 1.86 19.51
C ILE A 28 7.50 1.22 18.32
N TYR A 29 7.33 -0.10 18.26
CA TYR A 29 6.55 -0.75 17.21
C TYR A 29 5.04 -0.52 17.38
N SER A 30 4.55 -0.45 18.63
CA SER A 30 3.15 -0.15 18.92
C SER A 30 2.80 1.32 18.67
N ASP A 31 3.74 2.22 18.93
CA ASP A 31 3.60 3.68 18.77
C ASP A 31 4.27 4.21 17.49
N TYR A 32 4.69 3.33 16.55
CA TYR A 32 5.04 3.79 15.22
C TYR A 32 3.79 4.52 14.71
N PRO A 33 3.86 5.83 14.47
CA PRO A 33 2.66 6.60 14.16
C PRO A 33 2.09 5.98 12.89
N ARG A 34 0.95 5.29 13.02
CA ARG A 34 0.13 4.95 11.86
C ARG A 34 -0.14 6.28 11.21
N TYR A 35 0.54 6.52 10.09
CA TYR A 35 0.57 7.80 9.41
C TYR A 35 -0.84 8.36 9.32
N GLN A 36 -1.11 9.38 10.14
CA GLN A 36 -2.29 10.25 10.09
C GLN A 36 -2.03 11.43 9.13
N GLY A 37 -0.99 11.34 8.30
CA GLY A 37 -0.75 12.33 7.26
C GLY A 37 -1.68 12.08 6.10
N GLU A 38 -2.19 13.16 5.55
CA GLU A 38 -2.91 13.18 4.27
C GLU A 38 -2.10 12.41 3.20
N PRO A 39 -2.75 11.56 2.38
CA PRO A 39 -2.13 10.96 1.21
C PRO A 39 -1.35 12.01 0.41
N TYR A 40 -0.09 11.73 0.09
CA TYR A 40 0.71 12.62 -0.75
C TYR A 40 0.12 12.60 -2.17
N LEU A 41 -0.68 13.61 -2.50
CA LEU A 41 -1.24 13.82 -3.83
C LEU A 41 -0.50 14.96 -4.53
N PRO A 42 0.01 14.76 -5.76
CA PRO A 42 0.64 15.81 -6.55
C PRO A 42 -0.26 17.04 -6.77
N ASP A 43 -1.59 16.83 -6.88
CA ASP A 43 -2.58 17.88 -7.19
C ASP A 43 -3.58 18.18 -6.07
N GLY A 44 -3.39 17.59 -4.88
CA GLY A 44 -4.05 18.03 -3.64
C GLY A 44 -5.57 17.84 -3.52
N TYR A 45 -6.25 17.15 -4.44
CA TYR A 45 -7.69 16.89 -4.32
C TYR A 45 -7.96 15.53 -3.67
N ILE A 46 -8.28 15.55 -2.37
CA ILE A 46 -8.92 14.45 -1.66
C ILE A 46 -10.38 14.88 -1.44
N PRO A 47 -11.37 14.10 -1.89
CA PRO A 47 -12.77 14.35 -1.54
C PRO A 47 -12.94 14.46 -0.02
N ASN A 48 -13.68 15.48 0.45
CA ASN A 48 -13.99 15.63 1.88
C ASN A 48 -14.89 14.51 2.40
N ASP A 49 -15.73 13.97 1.50
CA ASP A 49 -16.59 12.83 1.69
C ASP A 49 -16.40 11.87 0.50
N PHE A 50 -16.55 10.57 0.75
CA PHE A 50 -16.48 9.53 -0.29
C PHE A 50 -17.88 8.95 -0.51
N GLU A 51 -18.28 8.81 -1.77
CA GLU A 51 -19.56 8.24 -2.21
C GLU A 51 -19.63 6.72 -1.95
N SER A 52 -18.49 6.04 -1.90
CA SER A 52 -18.40 4.60 -1.63
C SER A 52 -17.11 4.20 -0.89
N ASN A 53 -17.06 2.96 -0.38
CA ASN A 53 -15.83 2.38 0.16
C ASN A 53 -14.75 2.27 -0.94
N GLY A 54 -15.13 1.92 -2.17
CA GLY A 54 -14.22 1.83 -3.30
C GLY A 54 -13.54 3.15 -3.63
N GLU A 55 -14.27 4.26 -3.62
CA GLU A 55 -13.71 5.59 -3.81
C GLU A 55 -12.76 5.95 -2.66
N ARG A 56 -13.17 5.72 -1.40
CA ARG A 56 -12.30 5.93 -0.24
C ARG A 56 -10.98 5.17 -0.38
N ILE A 57 -11.04 3.91 -0.76
CA ILE A 57 -9.85 3.07 -0.99
C ILE A 57 -9.00 3.66 -2.11
N TYR A 58 -9.61 4.01 -3.24
CA TYR A 58 -8.90 4.57 -4.38
C TYR A 58 -8.09 5.82 -4.02
N PHE A 59 -8.71 6.73 -3.27
CA PHE A 59 -8.11 8.00 -2.89
C PHE A 59 -7.12 7.91 -1.72
N THR A 60 -7.36 7.02 -0.76
CA THR A 60 -6.64 7.06 0.54
C THR A 60 -5.87 5.78 0.90
N GLY A 61 -6.20 4.66 0.26
CA GLY A 61 -5.73 3.33 0.65
C GLY A 61 -6.28 2.87 2.00
N LEU A 62 -7.36 3.48 2.49
CA LEU A 62 -8.08 3.11 3.71
C LEU A 62 -9.43 2.51 3.33
N ASN A 63 -9.89 1.51 4.09
CA ASN A 63 -11.25 0.98 3.94
C ASN A 63 -12.29 1.77 4.76
N GLU A 64 -13.55 1.34 4.72
CA GLU A 64 -14.70 1.97 5.39
C GLU A 64 -14.52 2.13 6.91
N THR A 65 -13.74 1.25 7.54
CA THR A 65 -13.43 1.33 8.98
C THR A 65 -12.29 2.31 9.29
N GLY A 66 -11.72 2.96 8.27
CA GLY A 66 -10.52 3.79 8.37
C GLY A 66 -9.22 2.98 8.52
N LYS A 67 -9.26 1.66 8.34
CA LYS A 67 -8.07 0.81 8.41
C LYS A 67 -7.28 0.92 7.11
N ARG A 68 -5.97 1.17 7.23
CA ARG A 68 -5.04 1.11 6.10
C ARG A 68 -4.95 -0.31 5.54
N ILE A 69 -5.14 -0.42 4.23
CA ILE A 69 -4.90 -1.67 3.51
C ILE A 69 -3.38 -1.88 3.43
N GLU A 70 -2.95 -3.11 3.73
CA GLU A 70 -1.54 -3.45 3.77
C GLU A 70 -1.00 -3.80 2.37
N PHE A 71 0.30 -3.64 2.20
CA PHE A 71 1.01 -4.03 0.99
C PHE A 71 1.73 -5.37 1.19
N THR A 72 1.66 -6.26 0.21
CA THR A 72 2.43 -7.52 0.16
C THR A 72 3.63 -7.43 -0.79
N GLY A 73 3.67 -6.40 -1.63
CA GLY A 73 4.81 -6.07 -2.48
C GLY A 73 4.73 -4.63 -2.96
N GLY A 74 5.83 -4.14 -3.52
CA GLY A 74 5.94 -2.77 -4.01
C GLY A 74 7.15 -2.04 -3.41
N PRO A 75 7.29 -0.73 -3.68
CA PRO A 75 8.39 0.04 -3.14
C PRO A 75 8.40 0.19 -1.62
N GLN A 76 9.59 0.10 -1.04
CA GLN A 76 9.78 0.20 0.42
C GLN A 76 9.23 1.51 1.00
N TRP A 77 9.23 2.59 0.23
CA TRP A 77 8.73 3.88 0.68
C TRP A 77 7.21 3.88 0.91
N LEU A 78 6.42 3.04 0.21
CA LEU A 78 4.98 2.90 0.45
C LEU A 78 4.68 2.32 1.83
N TYR A 79 5.54 1.43 2.34
CA TYR A 79 5.39 0.87 3.68
C TYR A 79 5.63 1.90 4.78
N VAL A 80 6.40 2.95 4.49
CA VAL A 80 6.77 4.00 5.44
C VAL A 80 5.81 5.19 5.34
N HIS A 81 5.52 5.64 4.13
CA HIS A 81 4.74 6.86 3.88
C HIS A 81 3.27 6.58 3.58
N GLY A 82 2.90 5.33 3.31
CA GLY A 82 1.62 5.01 2.72
C GLY A 82 1.55 5.43 1.25
N GLY A 83 0.37 5.22 0.68
CA GLY A 83 0.03 5.58 -0.69
C GLY A 83 -1.37 5.06 -1.01
N SER A 84 -1.85 5.42 -2.18
CA SER A 84 -3.19 5.08 -2.70
C SER A 84 -3.15 4.95 -4.22
N CYS A 85 -4.20 4.42 -4.82
CA CYS A 85 -4.30 4.22 -6.27
C CYS A 85 -4.09 5.55 -7.02
N VAL A 86 -4.79 6.59 -6.56
CA VAL A 86 -4.72 7.97 -7.08
C VAL A 86 -3.31 8.56 -7.04
N SER A 87 -2.44 8.10 -6.12
CA SER A 87 -1.08 8.66 -5.95
C SER A 87 -0.24 8.45 -7.22
N CYS A 88 -0.53 7.40 -7.99
CA CYS A 88 0.11 7.10 -9.26
C CYS A 88 -0.84 7.26 -10.45
N HIS A 89 -2.09 6.81 -10.29
CA HIS A 89 -3.05 6.76 -11.40
C HIS A 89 -3.84 8.04 -11.62
N GLY A 90 -3.65 9.07 -10.79
CA GLY A 90 -4.35 10.35 -10.91
C GLY A 90 -5.80 10.28 -10.42
N VAL A 91 -6.49 11.42 -10.37
CA VAL A 91 -7.88 11.51 -9.88
C VAL A 91 -8.89 10.93 -10.88
N ASP A 92 -8.53 10.88 -12.14
CA ASP A 92 -9.34 10.40 -13.27
C ASP A 92 -8.88 9.04 -13.78
N ALA A 93 -8.05 8.33 -13.02
CA ALA A 93 -7.48 7.03 -13.38
C ALA A 93 -6.63 7.00 -14.66
N ARG A 94 -6.31 8.15 -15.28
CA ARG A 94 -5.56 8.19 -16.56
C ARG A 94 -4.06 8.02 -16.43
N GLY A 95 -3.56 7.88 -15.20
CA GLY A 95 -2.14 7.74 -14.97
C GLY A 95 -1.40 9.06 -15.08
N GLY A 96 -0.10 8.94 -15.32
CA GLY A 96 0.79 10.08 -15.40
C GLY A 96 2.20 9.73 -14.96
N THR A 97 3.11 10.67 -15.16
CA THR A 97 4.48 10.53 -14.69
C THR A 97 4.56 11.02 -13.26
N VAL A 98 4.78 10.09 -12.33
CA VAL A 98 5.04 10.43 -10.93
C VAL A 98 6.53 10.51 -10.67
N MET A 99 6.95 11.63 -10.05
CA MET A 99 8.33 11.82 -9.61
C MET A 99 8.49 11.25 -8.20
N MET A 100 8.88 9.98 -8.11
CA MET A 100 9.06 9.30 -6.83
C MET A 100 10.41 8.59 -6.78
N ARG A 101 11.48 9.37 -6.56
CA ARG A 101 12.89 8.93 -6.68
C ARG A 101 13.21 8.30 -8.06
N GLY A 102 12.57 8.81 -9.10
CA GLY A 102 12.65 8.36 -10.49
C GLY A 102 11.41 8.85 -11.25
N PHE A 103 11.36 8.60 -12.57
CA PHE A 103 10.15 8.81 -13.37
C PHE A 103 9.47 7.45 -13.56
N VAL A 104 8.34 7.25 -12.90
CA VAL A 104 7.47 6.10 -13.17
C VAL A 104 6.27 6.63 -13.93
N THR A 105 5.99 6.05 -15.09
CA THR A 105 4.78 6.36 -15.84
C THR A 105 3.72 5.33 -15.46
N ALA A 106 2.74 5.76 -14.67
CA ALA A 106 1.59 4.94 -14.36
C ALA A 106 0.65 4.93 -15.58
N PRO A 107 0.11 3.76 -15.97
CA PRO A 107 -0.83 3.66 -17.09
C PRO A 107 -2.22 4.21 -16.72
N ASP A 108 -3.01 4.45 -17.76
CA ASP A 108 -4.46 4.63 -17.67
C ASP A 108 -5.11 3.30 -17.22
N ILE A 109 -5.83 3.36 -16.11
CA ILE A 109 -6.55 2.25 -15.49
C ILE A 109 -8.06 2.48 -15.43
N THR A 110 -8.59 3.42 -16.23
CA THR A 110 -10.04 3.54 -16.42
C THR A 110 -10.59 2.19 -16.87
N TYR A 111 -11.80 1.84 -16.42
CA TYR A 111 -12.34 0.51 -16.68
C TYR A 111 -12.52 0.28 -18.19
N GLN A 112 -12.87 1.34 -18.92
CA GLN A 112 -12.92 1.30 -20.38
C GLN A 112 -11.55 0.94 -21.00
N THR A 113 -10.46 1.60 -20.57
CA THR A 113 -9.12 1.32 -21.08
C THR A 113 -8.65 -0.08 -20.70
N LEU A 114 -8.92 -0.55 -19.48
CA LEU A 114 -8.53 -1.91 -19.07
C LEU A 114 -9.25 -3.00 -19.87
N THR A 115 -10.53 -2.80 -20.19
CA THR A 115 -11.38 -3.82 -20.81
C THR A 115 -11.40 -3.80 -22.34
N GLN A 116 -10.65 -2.90 -22.99
CA GLN A 116 -10.48 -2.89 -24.44
C GLN A 116 -9.43 -3.90 -24.92
N VAL A 117 -9.36 -4.10 -26.23
CA VAL A 117 -8.33 -4.94 -26.86
C VAL A 117 -7.01 -4.19 -26.91
N HIS A 118 -5.96 -4.86 -26.44
CA HIS A 118 -4.57 -4.40 -26.51
C HIS A 118 -3.73 -5.41 -27.30
N ASP A 119 -2.61 -4.97 -27.85
CA ASP A 119 -1.75 -5.81 -28.70
C ASP A 119 -0.87 -6.78 -27.90
N ASP A 120 -0.57 -6.45 -26.65
CA ASP A 120 0.39 -7.11 -25.78
C ASP A 120 -0.24 -8.02 -24.71
N HIS A 121 -1.54 -7.86 -24.44
CA HIS A 121 -2.29 -8.71 -23.53
C HIS A 121 -3.77 -8.81 -23.90
N LEU A 122 -4.43 -9.85 -23.40
CA LEU A 122 -5.89 -9.97 -23.50
C LEU A 122 -6.58 -8.82 -22.74
N PRO A 123 -7.79 -8.40 -23.14
CA PRO A 123 -8.59 -7.48 -22.34
C PRO A 123 -8.70 -7.95 -20.90
N TYR A 124 -8.61 -7.00 -19.96
CA TYR A 124 -8.82 -7.35 -18.57
C TYR A 124 -10.28 -7.78 -18.36
N THR A 125 -10.46 -8.89 -17.66
CA THR A 125 -11.70 -9.22 -16.96
C THR A 125 -11.62 -8.71 -15.52
N GLU A 126 -12.76 -8.59 -14.85
CA GLU A 126 -12.81 -8.26 -13.42
C GLU A 126 -11.86 -9.13 -12.59
N GLU A 127 -11.88 -10.45 -12.78
CA GLU A 127 -10.98 -11.38 -12.07
C GLU A 127 -9.49 -11.12 -12.36
N SER A 128 -9.15 -10.75 -13.59
CA SER A 128 -7.77 -10.38 -13.92
C SER A 128 -7.36 -9.02 -13.35
N ILE A 129 -8.28 -8.07 -13.18
CA ILE A 129 -8.01 -6.80 -12.48
C ILE A 129 -7.76 -7.10 -10.99
N LYS A 130 -8.59 -7.92 -10.36
CA LYS A 130 -8.39 -8.35 -8.97
C LYS A 130 -7.03 -9.01 -8.79
N ARG A 131 -6.62 -9.88 -9.73
CA ARG A 131 -5.28 -10.50 -9.74
C ARG A 131 -4.16 -9.48 -9.94
N ALA A 132 -4.32 -8.51 -10.82
CA ALA A 132 -3.36 -7.42 -11.00
C ALA A 132 -3.18 -6.59 -9.71
N ILE A 133 -4.25 -6.33 -8.96
CA ILE A 133 -4.16 -5.56 -7.72
C ILE A 133 -3.54 -6.40 -6.58
N ARG A 134 -3.90 -7.69 -6.46
CA ARG A 134 -3.42 -8.56 -5.38
C ARG A 134 -2.01 -9.08 -5.59
N ASP A 135 -1.73 -9.54 -6.81
CA ASP A 135 -0.51 -10.29 -7.14
C ASP A 135 0.40 -9.51 -8.10
N GLY A 136 -0.15 -8.48 -8.76
CA GLY A 136 0.53 -7.74 -9.82
C GLY A 136 0.94 -8.64 -10.96
N ILE A 137 -0.05 -9.39 -11.45
CA ILE A 137 0.04 -10.24 -12.63
C ILE A 137 -1.04 -9.81 -13.62
N ASP A 138 -0.63 -9.53 -14.86
CA ASP A 138 -1.53 -9.10 -15.94
C ASP A 138 -2.39 -10.27 -16.50
N PRO A 139 -3.26 -10.03 -17.50
CA PRO A 139 -4.07 -11.07 -18.14
C PRO A 139 -3.24 -12.13 -18.89
N ALA A 140 -2.06 -11.76 -19.38
CA ALA A 140 -1.12 -12.65 -20.07
C ALA A 140 -0.23 -13.47 -19.12
N GLY A 141 -0.28 -13.18 -17.81
CA GLY A 141 0.53 -13.84 -16.79
C GLY A 141 1.88 -13.18 -16.51
N ASN A 142 2.15 -12.00 -17.09
CA ASN A 142 3.40 -11.29 -16.85
C ASN A 142 3.33 -10.50 -15.53
N PRO A 143 4.46 -10.36 -14.82
CA PRO A 143 4.52 -9.50 -13.66
C PRO A 143 4.41 -8.02 -14.06
N LEU A 144 3.57 -7.28 -13.34
CA LEU A 144 3.53 -5.83 -13.40
C LEU A 144 4.79 -5.22 -12.80
N ASP A 145 5.08 -3.98 -13.21
CA ASP A 145 6.19 -3.20 -12.68
C ASP A 145 6.19 -3.23 -11.13
N TRP A 146 7.38 -3.36 -10.55
CA TRP A 146 7.53 -3.45 -9.10
C TRP A 146 7.08 -2.17 -8.38
N PHE A 147 7.00 -1.04 -9.07
CA PHE A 147 6.46 0.21 -8.53
C PHE A 147 4.96 0.14 -8.27
N MET A 148 4.22 -0.74 -8.95
CA MET A 148 2.81 -0.98 -8.65
C MET A 148 2.71 -1.88 -7.40
N PRO A 149 2.15 -1.38 -6.28
CA PRO A 149 2.03 -2.18 -5.07
C PRO A 149 1.06 -3.35 -5.23
N ARG A 150 1.33 -4.42 -4.48
CA ARG A 150 0.42 -5.56 -4.31
C ARG A 150 -0.35 -5.37 -3.01
N TRP A 151 -1.67 -5.40 -3.09
CA TRP A 151 -2.54 -5.03 -1.98
C TRP A 151 -3.16 -6.24 -1.29
N ARG A 152 -3.05 -6.29 0.04
CA ARG A 152 -3.71 -7.29 0.87
C ARG A 152 -5.09 -6.81 1.29
N MET A 153 -6.05 -6.97 0.39
CA MET A 153 -7.45 -6.56 0.55
C MET A 153 -8.33 -7.75 0.90
N THR A 154 -9.43 -7.47 1.60
CA THR A 154 -10.55 -8.43 1.69
C THR A 154 -11.22 -8.55 0.33
N ASP A 155 -12.05 -9.59 0.14
CA ASP A 155 -12.84 -9.71 -1.10
C ASP A 155 -13.83 -8.55 -1.23
N GLN A 156 -14.48 -8.15 -0.13
CA GLN A 156 -15.40 -7.01 -0.14
C GLN A 156 -14.71 -5.70 -0.53
N ASP A 157 -13.58 -5.36 0.10
CA ASP A 157 -12.84 -4.12 -0.23
C ASP A 157 -12.38 -4.12 -1.69
N MET A 158 -12.01 -5.30 -2.22
CA MET A 158 -11.63 -5.45 -3.62
C MET A 158 -12.82 -5.23 -4.54
N ASP A 159 -13.96 -5.84 -4.25
CA ASP A 159 -15.18 -5.71 -5.06
C ASP A 159 -15.67 -4.24 -5.07
N ASP A 160 -15.66 -3.57 -3.92
CA ASP A 160 -16.01 -2.15 -3.81
C ASP A 160 -15.07 -1.27 -4.65
N LEU A 161 -13.77 -1.54 -4.62
CA LEU A 161 -12.78 -0.82 -5.45
C LEU A 161 -13.03 -1.04 -6.94
N ILE A 162 -13.33 -2.27 -7.36
CA ILE A 162 -13.68 -2.57 -8.76
C ILE A 162 -14.94 -1.82 -9.17
N GLU A 163 -15.96 -1.76 -8.31
CA GLU A 163 -17.19 -1.00 -8.59
C GLU A 163 -16.89 0.48 -8.80
N HIS A 164 -16.03 1.08 -7.98
CA HIS A 164 -15.60 2.46 -8.20
C HIS A 164 -14.82 2.64 -9.51
N LEU A 165 -13.88 1.74 -9.85
CA LEU A 165 -13.16 1.81 -11.13
C LEU A 165 -14.10 1.78 -12.34
N LYS A 166 -15.23 1.06 -12.27
CA LYS A 166 -16.25 1.04 -13.34
C LYS A 166 -16.96 2.38 -13.54
N THR A 167 -16.85 3.31 -12.59
CA THR A 167 -17.43 4.66 -12.70
C THR A 167 -16.47 5.71 -13.27
N LEU A 168 -15.18 5.37 -13.41
CA LEU A 168 -14.11 6.22 -13.93
C LEU A 168 -13.85 5.96 -15.43
#